data_AF-A0A1F5EQ05-F1
#
_entry.id   AF-A0A1F5EQ05-F1
#
_cell.length_a   1.000
_cell.length_b   1.000
_cell.length_c   1.000
_cell.angle_alpha   90.00
_cell.angle_beta   90.00
_cell.angle_gamma   90.00
#
_symmetry.space_group_name_H-M   'P 1'
#
loop_
_entity.id
_entity.type
_entity.pdbx_description
1 polymer ?
#
loop_
_entity_poly.entity_id
_entity_poly.type
_entity_poly.pdbx_seq_one_letter_code
_entity_poly.pdbx_strand_id
1 'polypeptide(L)'
;MARYQHLPIFQSTYDLTLEIHKRANNFPRVHRYSIGEKIKNTSIDLLDLIVTANSAKHKTMYLENAQNILEKLKIYIRICFDLKILGQKGFEFLTRKIDEIGRQLNKWKEWSIKMI
;
A
#
# COMPACT_ATOMS: atom_id res chain seq x y z
N MET A 1 4.94 -23.77 -5.75
CA MET A 1 3.92 -22.71 -5.92
C MET A 1 3.85 -21.92 -4.62
N ALA A 2 4.19 -20.63 -4.66
CA ALA A 2 4.41 -19.83 -3.46
C ALA A 2 3.11 -19.70 -2.65
N ARG A 3 3.13 -20.16 -1.39
CA ARG A 3 2.01 -20.03 -0.45
C ARG A 3 1.89 -18.55 -0.04
N TYR A 4 1.09 -17.77 -0.76
CA TYR A 4 0.81 -16.35 -0.47
C TYR A 4 0.16 -16.12 0.92
N GLN A 5 -0.47 -17.16 1.47
CA GLN A 5 -1.31 -17.10 2.67
C GLN A 5 -0.53 -16.94 4.01
N HIS A 6 0.80 -16.89 4.01
CA HIS A 6 1.59 -16.82 5.25
C HIS A 6 2.52 -15.62 5.38
N LEU A 7 2.48 -14.64 4.47
CA LEU A 7 3.28 -13.42 4.61
C LEU A 7 2.44 -12.31 5.25
N PRO A 8 2.72 -11.88 6.50
CA PRO A 8 1.92 -10.86 7.17
C PRO A 8 1.79 -9.55 6.37
N ILE A 9 2.86 -9.16 5.67
CA ILE A 9 2.88 -7.95 4.86
C ILE A 9 1.96 -8.04 3.64
N PHE A 10 1.82 -9.24 3.05
CA PHE A 10 0.88 -9.45 1.96
C PHE A 10 -0.55 -9.24 2.44
N GLN A 11 -0.92 -9.84 3.59
CA GLN A 11 -2.25 -9.67 4.16
C GLN A 11 -2.52 -8.20 4.52
N SER A 12 -1.60 -7.52 5.21
CA SER A 12 -1.78 -6.10 5.57
C SER A 12 -1.93 -5.22 4.33
N THR A 13 -1.20 -5.50 3.25
CA THR A 13 -1.29 -4.76 1.99
C THR A 13 -2.60 -5.04 1.27
N TYR A 14 -3.03 -6.31 1.21
CA TYR A 14 -4.31 -6.71 0.62
C TYR A 14 -5.50 -6.04 1.33
N ASP A 15 -5.50 -6.04 2.66
CA ASP A 15 -6.52 -5.39 3.47
C ASP A 15 -6.55 -3.87 3.22
N LEU A 16 -5.38 -3.23 3.12
CA LEU A 16 -5.28 -1.81 2.76
C LEU A 16 -5.88 -1.55 1.38
N THR A 17 -5.56 -2.36 0.37
CA THR A 17 -6.08 -2.25 -0.99
C THR A 17 -7.60 -2.37 -1.01
N LEU A 18 -8.17 -3.37 -0.33
CA LEU A 18 -9.63 -3.50 -0.23
C LEU A 18 -10.30 -2.29 0.43
N GLU A 19 -9.73 -1.78 1.52
CA GLU A 19 -10.28 -0.63 2.24
C GLU A 19 -10.19 0.65 1.42
N ILE A 20 -9.13 0.84 0.65
CA ILE A 20 -9.03 1.95 -0.31
C ILE A 20 -10.13 1.84 -1.37
N HIS A 21 -10.34 0.66 -1.94
CA HIS A 21 -11.36 0.46 -2.98
C HIS A 21 -12.76 0.74 -2.46
N LYS A 22 -13.11 0.23 -1.27
CA LYS A 22 -14.42 0.47 -0.62
C LYS A 22 -14.65 1.97 -0.38
N ARG A 23 -13.64 2.68 0.15
CA ARG A 23 -13.76 4.11 0.46
C ARG A 23 -13.83 4.97 -0.79
N ALA A 24 -12.98 4.70 -1.78
CA ALA A 24 -12.94 5.43 -3.03
C ALA A 24 -14.23 5.29 -3.85
N ASN A 25 -14.95 4.17 -3.73
CA ASN A 25 -16.27 4.01 -4.36
C ASN A 25 -17.32 5.00 -3.81
N ASN A 26 -17.15 5.50 -2.59
CA ASN A 26 -18.04 6.48 -1.97
C ASN A 26 -17.62 7.94 -2.23
N PHE A 27 -16.53 8.16 -2.97
CA PHE A 27 -16.09 9.53 -3.29
C PHE A 27 -17.08 10.23 -4.24
N PRO A 28 -17.15 11.57 -4.19
CA PRO A 28 -17.87 12.36 -5.20
C PRO A 28 -17.38 12.01 -6.61
N ARG A 29 -18.28 12.02 -7.60
CA ARG A 29 -18.03 11.52 -8.96
C ARG A 29 -16.73 12.05 -9.57
N VAL A 30 -16.47 13.35 -9.45
CA VAL A 30 -15.27 14.02 -9.98
C VAL A 30 -13.98 13.48 -9.34
N HIS A 31 -14.00 13.23 -8.03
CA HIS A 31 -12.84 12.72 -7.30
C HIS A 31 -12.67 11.22 -7.46
N ARG A 32 -13.77 10.47 -7.62
CA ARG A 32 -13.76 9.02 -7.82
C ARG A 32 -12.97 8.62 -9.06
N TYR A 33 -13.16 9.32 -10.17
CA TYR A 33 -12.48 9.08 -11.45
C TYR A 33 -11.18 9.89 -11.62
N SER A 34 -10.66 10.48 -10.54
CA SER A 34 -9.37 11.17 -10.56
C SER A 34 -8.47 10.61 -9.46
N ILE A 35 -8.41 11.27 -8.30
CA ILE A 35 -7.58 10.83 -7.17
C ILE A 35 -8.02 9.44 -6.65
N GLY A 36 -9.33 9.14 -6.71
CA GLY A 36 -9.90 7.86 -6.27
C GLY A 36 -9.42 6.67 -7.10
N GLU A 37 -9.32 6.82 -8.42
CA GLU A 37 -8.73 5.80 -9.29
C GLU A 37 -7.22 5.71 -9.09
N LYS A 38 -6.55 6.84 -8.91
CA LYS A 38 -5.11 6.89 -8.67
C LYS A 38 -4.70 6.13 -7.41
N ILE A 39 -5.42 6.30 -6.29
CA ILE A 39 -5.12 5.56 -5.05
C ILE A 39 -5.40 4.07 -5.16
N LYS A 40 -6.45 3.67 -5.89
CA LYS A 40 -6.75 2.25 -6.17
C LYS A 40 -5.60 1.60 -6.91
N ASN A 41 -5.20 2.19 -8.05
CA ASN A 41 -4.12 1.64 -8.87
C ASN A 41 -2.80 1.61 -8.10
N THR A 42 -2.46 2.69 -7.38
CA THR A 42 -1.23 2.75 -6.55
C THR A 42 -1.23 1.67 -5.46
N SER A 43 -2.39 1.33 -4.88
CA SER A 43 -2.49 0.26 -3.87
C SER A 43 -2.37 -1.15 -4.48
N ILE A 44 -2.80 -1.33 -5.74
CA ILE A 44 -2.58 -2.57 -6.49
C ILE A 44 -1.10 -2.71 -6.85
N ASP A 45 -0.47 -1.65 -7.35
CA ASP A 45 0.97 -1.63 -7.67
C ASP A 45 1.82 -2.02 -6.45
N LEU A 46 1.44 -1.53 -5.27
CA LEU A 46 2.09 -1.91 -4.02
C LEU A 46 1.97 -3.42 -3.77
N LEU A 47 0.76 -3.98 -3.90
CA LEU A 47 0.50 -5.40 -3.71
C LEU A 47 1.31 -6.26 -4.71
N ASP A 48 1.37 -5.84 -5.98
CA ASP A 48 2.14 -6.54 -7.03
C ASP A 48 3.64 -6.53 -6.73
N LEU A 49 4.18 -5.43 -6.20
CA LEU A 49 5.57 -5.36 -5.76
C LEU A 49 5.86 -6.29 -4.59
N ILE A 50 4.93 -6.40 -3.62
CA ILE A 50 5.05 -7.35 -2.51
C ILE A 50 5.07 -8.79 -3.01
N VAL A 51 4.17 -9.14 -3.94
CA VAL A 51 4.12 -10.47 -4.57
C VAL A 51 5.41 -10.75 -5.33
N THR A 52 5.89 -9.79 -6.11
CA THR A 52 7.11 -9.91 -6.91
C THR A 52 8.33 -10.12 -6.01
N ALA A 53 8.49 -9.28 -4.97
CA ALA A 53 9.56 -9.38 -3.99
C ALA A 53 9.59 -10.76 -3.30
N ASN A 54 8.43 -11.34 -3.00
CA ASN A 54 8.34 -12.66 -2.38
C ASN A 54 8.95 -13.77 -3.24
N SER A 55 8.76 -13.70 -4.55
CA SER A 55 9.29 -14.68 -5.51
C SER A 55 10.70 -14.38 -6.02
N ALA A 56 11.21 -13.17 -5.79
CA ALA A 56 12.49 -12.72 -6.33
C ALA A 56 13.71 -13.31 -5.60
N LYS A 57 14.76 -13.62 -6.37
CA LYS A 57 16.09 -13.95 -5.83
C LYS A 57 16.72 -12.72 -5.16
N HIS A 58 16.70 -11.58 -5.85
CA HIS A 58 17.17 -10.29 -5.35
C HIS A 58 15.98 -9.40 -5.00
N LYS A 59 15.60 -9.38 -3.71
CA LYS A 59 14.36 -8.74 -3.24
C LYS A 59 14.49 -7.24 -3.02
N THR A 60 15.69 -6.77 -2.70
CA THR A 60 15.97 -5.40 -2.24
C THR A 60 15.42 -4.33 -3.17
N MET A 61 15.65 -4.45 -4.48
CA MET A 61 15.13 -3.52 -5.49
C MET A 61 13.60 -3.42 -5.46
N TYR A 62 12.90 -4.55 -5.35
CA TYR A 62 11.43 -4.57 -5.30
C TYR A 62 10.90 -3.99 -3.99
N LEU A 63 11.58 -4.25 -2.87
CA LEU A 63 11.21 -3.69 -1.57
C LEU A 63 11.42 -2.18 -1.50
N GLU A 64 12.47 -1.65 -2.14
CA GLU A 64 12.70 -0.21 -2.27
C GLU A 64 11.64 0.45 -3.15
N ASN A 65 11.28 -0.19 -4.26
CA ASN A 65 10.17 0.28 -5.09
C ASN A 65 8.84 0.26 -4.33
N ALA A 66 8.58 -0.79 -3.56
CA ALA A 66 7.37 -0.88 -2.72
C ALA A 66 7.32 0.25 -1.70
N GLN A 67 8.45 0.61 -1.09
CA GLN A 67 8.55 1.73 -0.17
C GLN A 67 8.24 3.07 -0.85
N ASN A 68 8.77 3.30 -2.05
CA ASN A 68 8.45 4.49 -2.84
C ASN A 68 6.95 4.58 -3.21
N ILE A 69 6.33 3.45 -3.56
CA ILE A 69 4.89 3.39 -3.83
C ILE A 69 4.07 3.66 -2.57
N LEU A 70 4.48 3.13 -1.43
CA LEU A 70 3.81 3.35 -0.14
C LEU A 70 3.83 4.84 0.25
N GLU A 71 4.95 5.54 0.05
CA GLU A 71 5.05 6.98 0.29
C GLU A 71 4.15 7.80 -0.66
N LYS A 72 4.11 7.44 -1.95
CA LYS A 72 3.17 8.06 -2.90
C LYS A 72 1.72 7.88 -2.44
N LEU A 73 1.38 6.67 -1.98
CA LEU A 73 0.04 6.36 -1.49
C LEU A 73 -0.30 7.22 -0.26
N LYS A 74 0.63 7.38 0.68
CA LYS A 74 0.49 8.25 1.86
C LYS A 74 0.18 9.69 1.47
N ILE A 75 0.89 10.23 0.47
CA ILE A 75 0.66 11.58 -0.06
C ILE A 75 -0.75 11.69 -0.66
N TYR A 76 -1.18 10.73 -1.46
CA TYR A 76 -2.52 10.78 -2.08
C TYR A 76 -3.65 10.65 -1.07
N ILE A 77 -3.48 9.82 -0.04
CA ILE A 77 -4.43 9.73 1.08
C ILE A 77 -4.53 11.06 1.84
N ARG A 78 -3.41 11.75 2.06
CA ARG A 78 -3.40 13.09 2.65
C ARG A 78 -4.13 14.11 1.78
N ILE A 79 -3.91 14.12 0.46
CA ILE A 79 -4.64 14.98 -0.47
C ILE A 79 -6.16 14.72 -0.37
N CYS A 80 -6.59 13.45 -0.31
CA CYS A 80 -8.00 13.13 -0.14
C CYS A 80 -8.59 13.68 1.16
N PHE A 81 -7.81 13.68 2.24
CA PHE A 81 -8.21 14.24 3.53
C PHE A 81 -8.27 15.78 3.49
N ASP A 82 -7.24 16.44 2.96
CA ASP A 82 -7.16 17.90 2.88
C ASP A 82 -8.27 18.48 1.97
N LEU A 83 -8.66 17.74 0.92
CA LEU A 83 -9.81 18.06 0.07
C LEU A 83 -11.17 17.71 0.71
N LYS A 84 -11.20 17.20 1.94
CA LYS A 84 -12.39 16.76 2.68
C LYS A 84 -13.19 15.65 1.96
N ILE A 85 -12.56 14.90 1.06
CA ILE A 85 -13.14 13.74 0.37
C ILE A 85 -13.14 12.53 1.30
N LEU A 86 -12.06 12.39 2.08
CA LEU A 86 -11.88 11.35 3.08
C LEU A 86 -12.09 11.95 4.47
N GLY A 87 -13.06 11.42 5.22
CA GLY A 87 -13.28 11.84 6.61
C GLY A 87 -12.16 11.39 7.56
N GLN A 88 -12.04 12.06 8.71
CA GLN A 88 -10.99 11.83 9.71
C GLN A 88 -10.81 10.35 10.09
N LYS A 89 -11.90 9.64 10.43
CA LYS A 89 -11.83 8.22 10.78
C LYS A 89 -11.22 7.36 9.67
N GLY A 90 -11.50 7.70 8.41
CA GLY A 90 -10.94 6.99 7.25
C GLY A 90 -9.46 7.31 7.06
N PHE A 91 -9.09 8.58 7.22
CA PHE A 91 -7.70 9.02 7.14
C PHE A 91 -6.82 8.37 8.21
N GLU A 92 -7.27 8.37 9.47
CA GLU A 92 -6.55 7.73 10.58
C GLU A 92 -6.40 6.22 10.37
N PHE A 93 -7.46 5.55 9.92
CA PHE A 93 -7.42 4.12 9.63
C PHE A 93 -6.40 3.79 8.53
N LEU A 94 -6.46 4.49 7.39
CA LEU A 94 -5.58 4.22 6.25
C LEU A 94 -4.12 4.57 6.58
N THR A 95 -3.87 5.70 7.25
CA THR A 95 -2.52 6.10 7.66
C THR A 95 -1.91 5.08 8.61
N ARG A 96 -2.68 4.57 9.58
CA ARG A 96 -2.21 3.52 10.51
C ARG A 96 -1.82 2.24 9.77
N LYS A 97 -2.61 1.83 8.78
CA LYS A 97 -2.30 0.66 7.94
C LYS A 97 -1.06 0.89 7.08
N ILE A 98 -0.91 2.08 6.51
CA ILE A 98 0.30 2.47 5.76
C ILE A 98 1.55 2.39 6.65
N ASP A 99 1.51 2.94 7.87
CA ASP A 99 2.64 2.91 8.80
C ASP A 99 2.95 1.47 9.29
N GLU A 100 1.93 0.62 9.45
CA GLU A 100 2.09 -0.81 9.72
C GLU A 100 2.86 -1.51 8.59
N ILE A 101 2.45 -1.30 7.33
CA ILE A 101 3.11 -1.88 6.15
C ILE A 101 4.54 -1.34 6.00
N GLY A 102 4.76 -0.05 6.23
CA GLY A 102 6.10 0.56 6.15
C GLY A 102 7.09 -0.07 7.13
N ARG A 103 6.65 -0.38 8.37
CA ARG A 103 7.48 -1.11 9.34
C ARG A 103 7.79 -2.54 8.89
N GLN A 104 6.83 -3.21 8.26
CA GLN A 104 7.03 -4.55 7.72
C GLN A 104 8.00 -4.56 6.53
N LEU A 105 7.88 -3.58 5.61
CA LEU A 105 8.82 -3.37 4.50
C LEU A 105 10.25 -3.19 4.99
N ASN A 106 10.46 -2.31 5.97
CA ASN A 106 11.79 -2.04 6.52
C ASN A 106 12.43 -3.30 7.11
N LYS A 107 11.69 -4.02 7.98
CA LYS A 107 12.18 -5.27 8.57
C LYS A 107 12.52 -6.32 7.50
N TRP A 108 11.69 -6.42 6.47
CA TRP A 108 11.93 -7.38 5.38
C TRP A 108 13.14 -6.99 4.53
N LYS A 109 13.34 -5.71 4.25
CA LYS A 109 14.51 -5.20 3.54
C LYS A 109 15.80 -5.45 4.34
N GLU A 110 15.82 -5.14 5.63
CA GLU A 110 16.96 -5.42 6.51
C GLU A 110 17.33 -6.90 6.55
N TRP A 111 16.33 -7.79 6.67
CA TRP A 111 16.54 -9.23 6.62
C TRP A 111 17.07 -9.69 5.26
N SER A 112 16.54 -9.13 4.16
CA SER A 112 16.97 -9.48 2.81
C SER A 112 18.40 -9.04 2.49
N ILE A 113 18.88 -7.93 3.06
CA ILE A 113 20.27 -7.47 2.91
C ILE A 113 21.22 -8.38 3.68
N LYS A 114 20.85 -8.84 4.90
CA LYS A 114 21.69 -9.71 5.73
C LYS A 114 21.89 -11.13 5.17
N MET A 115 21.08 -11.53 4.19
CA MET A 115 21.17 -12.85 3.55
C MET A 115 22.02 -12.88 2.27
N ILE A 116 22.55 -11.73 1.85
CA ILE A 116 23.52 -11.59 0.75
C ILE A 116 24.92 -11.65 1.35
#